data_AF-A0A4V0WWK1-F1
#
_entry.id   AF-A0A4V0WWK1-F1
#
_cell.length_a   1.000
_cell.length_b   1.000
_cell.length_c   1.000
_cell.angle_alpha   90.00
_cell.angle_beta   90.00
_cell.angle_gamma   90.00
#
_symmetry.space_group_name_H-M   'P 1'
#
loop_
_entity.id
_entity.type
_entity.pdbx_description
1 polymer ?
#
loop_
_entity_poly.entity_id
_entity_poly.type
_entity_poly.pdbx_seq_one_letter_code
_entity_poly.pdbx_strand_id
1 'polypeptide(L)'
;MRSLLIQPFAPLATSLSSAQRRQVNAFAQSLSTGDDITCVGGAGDGPVRLLRDLARLRATAVCQLLAKRVPGVRTAVNVVITGDIQVAEATSSQAAGPLRVTARDLSRRVLVVARSGGLANSAVR
;
A
#
# COMPACT_ATOMS: atom_id res chain seq x y z
N MET A 1 -12.39 3.35 -3.88
CA MET A 1 -10.98 3.14 -3.46
C MET A 1 -10.95 2.10 -2.35
N ARG A 2 -9.96 1.20 -2.32
CA ARG A 2 -9.83 0.12 -1.33
C ARG A 2 -8.49 0.25 -0.61
N SER A 3 -8.41 0.00 0.69
CA SER A 3 -7.15 0.06 1.43
C SER A 3 -7.02 -1.01 2.50
N LEU A 4 -5.79 -1.44 2.76
CA LEU A 4 -5.44 -2.39 3.82
C LEU A 4 -4.21 -1.90 4.58
N LEU A 5 -4.30 -1.80 5.90
CA LEU A 5 -3.13 -1.65 6.76
C LEU A 5 -2.67 -3.03 7.26
N ILE A 6 -1.50 -3.46 6.84
CA ILE A 6 -0.94 -4.76 7.22
C ILE A 6 -0.41 -4.70 8.65
N GLN A 7 -0.49 -5.82 9.38
CA GLN A 7 0.10 -5.95 10.71
C GLN A 7 1.61 -5.63 10.70
N PRO A 8 2.20 -5.20 11.82
CA PRO A 8 3.62 -4.86 11.88
C PRO A 8 4.50 -6.05 11.49
N PHE A 9 5.56 -5.78 10.75
CA PHE A 9 6.66 -6.70 10.55
C PHE A 9 7.50 -6.76 11.83
N ALA A 10 8.11 -7.92 12.07
CA ALA A 10 9.16 -8.05 13.08
C ALA A 10 10.31 -7.04 12.77
N PRO A 11 11.08 -6.58 13.77
CA PRO A 11 11.98 -5.42 13.67
C PRO A 11 12.83 -5.33 12.39
N LEU A 12 13.44 -6.44 11.97
CA LEU A 12 14.30 -6.51 10.78
C LEU A 12 13.73 -7.38 9.64
N ALA A 13 12.52 -7.92 9.82
CA ALA A 13 11.92 -8.78 8.80
C ALA A 13 11.52 -7.96 7.57
N THR A 14 11.87 -8.46 6.39
CA THR A 14 11.51 -7.91 5.08
C THR A 14 10.49 -8.78 4.34
N SER A 15 10.28 -10.01 4.80
CA SER A 15 9.31 -10.96 4.28
C SER A 15 8.02 -10.97 5.09
N LEU A 16 6.91 -11.30 4.44
CA LEU A 16 5.61 -11.43 5.11
C LEU A 16 5.58 -12.67 6.01
N SER A 17 5.05 -12.53 7.22
CA SER A 17 4.64 -13.66 8.06
C SER A 17 3.44 -14.39 7.47
N SER A 18 3.11 -15.58 7.99
CA SER A 18 1.91 -16.32 7.56
C SER A 18 0.62 -15.52 7.79
N ALA A 19 0.52 -14.80 8.91
CA ALA A 19 -0.61 -13.92 9.20
C ALA A 19 -0.72 -12.76 8.20
N GLN A 20 0.39 -12.09 7.89
CA GLN A 20 0.41 -10.99 6.92
C GLN A 20 0.05 -11.49 5.50
N ARG A 21 0.55 -12.67 5.09
CA ARG A 21 0.16 -13.29 3.81
C ARG A 21 -1.35 -13.54 3.74
N ARG A 22 -1.98 -14.00 4.83
CA ARG A 22 -3.44 -14.18 4.87
C ARG A 22 -4.19 -12.85 4.70
N GLN A 23 -3.74 -11.78 5.35
CA GLN A 23 -4.33 -10.43 5.17
C GLN A 23 -4.25 -9.98 3.71
N VAL A 24 -3.08 -10.12 3.08
CA VAL A 24 -2.87 -9.71 1.68
C VAL A 24 -3.71 -10.56 0.72
N ASN A 25 -3.78 -11.87 0.94
CA ASN A 25 -4.58 -12.76 0.09
C ASN A 25 -6.08 -12.47 0.22
N ALA A 26 -6.59 -12.17 1.42
CA ALA A 26 -7.98 -11.77 1.60
C ALA A 26 -8.27 -10.44 0.89
N PHE A 27 -7.39 -9.45 1.02
CA PHE A 27 -7.55 -8.18 0.32
C PHE A 27 -7.50 -8.33 -1.20
N ALA A 28 -6.67 -9.23 -1.73
CA ALA A 28 -6.58 -9.51 -3.15
C ALA A 28 -7.90 -9.97 -3.78
N GLN A 29 -8.81 -10.59 -3.00
CA GLN A 29 -10.14 -10.98 -3.46
C GLN A 29 -11.03 -9.77 -3.81
N SER A 30 -10.72 -8.60 -3.26
CA SER A 30 -11.44 -7.36 -3.58
C SER A 30 -10.89 -6.64 -4.81
N LEU A 31 -9.80 -7.13 -5.41
CA LEU A 31 -9.09 -6.48 -6.50
C LEU A 31 -9.47 -7.07 -7.86
N SER A 32 -9.19 -6.31 -8.91
CA SER A 32 -9.46 -6.70 -10.30
C SER A 32 -8.27 -6.36 -11.19
N THR A 33 -8.15 -7.09 -12.30
CA THR A 33 -7.20 -6.76 -13.37
C THR A 33 -7.35 -5.29 -13.79
N GLY A 34 -6.22 -4.61 -13.99
CA GLY A 34 -6.18 -3.19 -14.34
C GLY A 34 -6.10 -2.23 -13.15
N ASP A 35 -6.41 -2.69 -11.92
CA ASP A 35 -6.29 -1.86 -10.70
C ASP A 35 -4.87 -1.29 -10.52
N ASP A 36 -4.80 -0.04 -10.08
CA ASP A 36 -3.56 0.62 -9.68
C ASP A 36 -3.37 0.47 -8.16
N ILE A 37 -2.27 -0.16 -7.76
CA ILE A 37 -1.95 -0.49 -6.37
C ILE A 37 -0.69 0.27 -5.94
N THR A 38 -0.77 1.00 -4.84
CA THR A 38 0.39 1.60 -4.18
C THR A 38 0.62 0.93 -2.83
N CYS A 39 1.80 0.35 -2.63
CA CYS A 39 2.27 -0.16 -1.34
C CYS A 39 3.18 0.88 -0.69
N VAL A 40 2.78 1.40 0.47
CA VAL A 40 3.50 2.42 1.23
C VAL A 40 4.10 1.79 2.48
N GLY A 41 5.43 1.66 2.52
CA GLY A 41 6.14 1.15 3.70
C GLY A 41 6.45 2.27 4.68
N GLY A 42 6.09 2.10 5.96
CA GLY A 42 6.53 3.00 7.01
C GLY A 42 7.82 2.54 7.65
N ALA A 43 8.79 3.45 7.74
CA ALA A 43 9.91 3.32 8.65
C ALA A 43 9.40 3.62 10.07
N GLY A 44 9.83 2.81 11.04
CA GLY A 44 9.68 3.16 12.46
C GLY A 44 10.77 4.16 12.89
N ASP A 45 10.95 4.32 14.19
CA ASP A 45 12.00 5.18 14.75
C ASP A 45 13.39 4.51 14.69
N GLY A 46 14.43 5.26 14.32
CA GLY A 46 15.84 4.80 14.29
C GLY A 46 16.66 5.31 13.09
N PRO A 47 17.82 4.67 12.75
CA PRO A 47 18.73 5.17 11.72
C PRO A 47 18.10 5.25 10.32
N VAL A 48 18.06 6.46 9.75
CA VAL A 48 17.25 6.83 8.58
C VAL A 48 17.50 5.95 7.35
N ARG A 49 18.76 5.61 7.04
CA ARG A 49 19.09 4.82 5.83
C ARG A 49 18.61 3.38 5.93
N LEU A 50 19.00 2.68 6.99
CA LEU A 50 18.64 1.27 7.20
C LEU A 50 17.11 1.08 7.26
N LEU A 51 16.40 1.99 7.93
CA LEU A 51 14.95 1.87 8.08
C LEU A 51 14.19 2.20 6.79
N ARG A 52 14.70 3.13 5.97
CA ARG A 52 14.17 3.38 4.61
C ARG A 52 14.23 2.12 3.76
N ASP A 53 15.36 1.41 3.80
CA ASP A 53 15.57 0.20 3.01
C ASP A 53 14.64 -0.93 3.48
N LEU A 54 14.51 -1.13 4.79
CA LEU A 54 13.56 -2.10 5.35
C LEU A 54 12.11 -1.77 4.95
N ALA A 55 11.69 -0.51 5.05
CA ALA A 55 10.35 -0.08 4.67
C ALA A 55 10.08 -0.32 3.17
N ARG A 56 11.06 0.00 2.31
CA ARG A 56 10.98 -0.27 0.86
C ARG A 56 10.85 -1.77 0.58
N LEU A 57 11.71 -2.59 1.17
CA LEU A 57 11.70 -4.04 0.94
C LEU A 57 10.38 -4.68 1.37
N ARG A 58 9.81 -4.24 2.50
CA ARG A 58 8.49 -4.69 2.97
C ARG A 58 7.39 -4.33 2.00
N ALA A 59 7.34 -3.07 1.55
CA ALA A 59 6.35 -2.61 0.59
C ALA A 59 6.47 -3.34 -0.75
N THR A 60 7.70 -3.56 -1.23
CA THR A 60 7.98 -4.38 -2.42
C THR A 60 7.46 -5.80 -2.26
N ALA A 61 7.74 -6.48 -1.14
CA ALA A 61 7.28 -7.84 -0.90
C ALA A 61 5.75 -7.97 -0.93
N VAL A 62 5.04 -6.97 -0.40
CA VAL A 62 3.58 -6.91 -0.43
C VAL A 62 3.06 -6.72 -1.86
N CYS A 63 3.59 -5.74 -2.60
CA CYS A 63 3.18 -5.48 -3.98
C CYS A 63 3.48 -6.64 -4.91
N GLN A 64 4.62 -7.32 -4.74
CA GLN A 64 4.95 -8.54 -5.48
C GLN A 64 3.96 -9.67 -5.20
N LEU A 65 3.52 -9.85 -3.95
CA LEU A 65 2.50 -10.84 -3.63
C LEU A 65 1.16 -10.51 -4.29
N LEU A 66 0.74 -9.24 -4.27
CA LEU A 66 -0.49 -8.79 -4.92
C LEU A 66 -0.44 -8.99 -6.44
N ALA A 67 0.65 -8.60 -7.09
CA ALA A 67 0.84 -8.78 -8.53
C ALA A 67 0.84 -10.27 -8.95
N LYS A 68 1.34 -11.17 -8.08
CA LYS A 68 1.26 -12.62 -8.30
C LYS A 68 -0.16 -13.17 -8.14
N ARG A 69 -0.96 -12.58 -7.24
CA ARG A 69 -2.33 -13.05 -6.94
C ARG A 69 -3.38 -12.51 -7.89
N VAL A 70 -3.16 -11.32 -8.43
CA VAL A 70 -4.08 -10.62 -9.32
C VAL A 70 -3.31 -10.21 -10.57
N PRO A 71 -3.17 -11.11 -11.56
CA PRO A 71 -2.48 -10.79 -12.81
C PRO A 71 -3.08 -9.54 -13.49
N GLY A 72 -2.20 -8.66 -13.95
CA GLY A 72 -2.56 -7.43 -14.67
C GLY A 72 -2.92 -6.23 -13.80
N VAL A 73 -2.65 -6.26 -12.48
CA VAL A 73 -2.61 -5.04 -11.66
C VAL A 73 -1.31 -4.26 -11.92
N ARG A 74 -1.38 -2.94 -11.81
CA ARG A 74 -0.21 -2.04 -11.85
C ARG A 74 0.22 -1.74 -10.41
N THR A 75 1.52 -1.85 -10.11
CA THR A 75 2.02 -1.67 -8.74
C THR A 75 3.05 -0.55 -8.65
N ALA A 76 2.98 0.21 -7.56
CA ALA A 76 3.94 1.24 -7.19
C ALA A 76 4.37 1.07 -5.73
N VAL A 77 5.64 1.37 -5.44
CA VAL A 77 6.20 1.29 -4.08
C VAL A 77 6.60 2.67 -3.60
N ASN A 78 6.08 3.07 -2.46
CA ASN A 78 6.44 4.30 -1.77
C ASN A 78 6.92 4.03 -0.34
N VAL A 79 7.64 4.99 0.25
CA VAL A 79 8.18 4.87 1.61
C VAL A 79 7.96 6.16 2.36
N VAL A 80 7.58 6.05 3.63
CA VAL A 80 7.45 7.19 4.54
C VAL A 80 8.27 6.96 5.79
N ILE A 81 8.98 8.01 6.18
CA ILE A 81 10.03 7.96 7.20
C ILE A 81 9.75 8.97 8.31
N THR A 82 9.23 10.13 7.97
CA THR A 82 8.84 11.20 8.88
C THR A 82 7.64 11.96 8.28
N GLY A 83 6.83 12.57 9.14
CA GLY A 83 5.68 13.40 8.73
C GLY A 83 4.35 12.65 8.58
N ASP A 84 3.35 13.37 8.06
CA ASP A 84 2.02 12.85 7.78
C ASP A 84 1.88 12.49 6.30
N ILE A 85 1.24 11.35 5.99
CA ILE A 85 0.85 11.05 4.62
C ILE A 85 -0.58 11.52 4.41
N GLN A 86 -0.73 12.53 3.56
CA GLN A 86 -2.01 12.74 2.88
C GLN A 86 -2.00 11.85 1.64
N VAL A 87 -2.75 10.75 1.67
CA VAL A 87 -3.00 9.97 0.44
C VAL A 87 -3.98 10.79 -0.40
N ALA A 88 -3.44 11.74 -1.18
CA ALA A 88 -4.23 12.67 -1.96
C ALA A 88 -5.03 11.94 -3.05
N GLU A 89 -6.32 12.23 -3.06
CA GLU A 89 -7.33 11.91 -4.06
C GLU A 89 -6.86 12.42 -5.43
N ALA A 90 -6.58 11.52 -6.38
CA ALA A 90 -6.55 11.92 -7.78
C ALA A 90 -8.02 11.92 -8.25
N THR A 91 -8.67 13.06 -8.02
CA THR A 91 -9.95 13.54 -8.57
C THR A 91 -10.85 12.50 -9.25
N SER A 92 -11.92 12.11 -8.56
CA SER A 92 -13.28 12.18 -9.11
C SER A 92 -14.32 12.18 -7.99
N SER A 93 -15.18 13.19 -8.06
CA SER A 93 -16.20 13.58 -7.09
C SER A 93 -17.07 12.42 -6.60
N GLN A 94 -16.89 12.00 -5.33
CA GLN A 94 -17.96 11.74 -4.35
C GLN A 94 -17.42 11.05 -3.08
N ALA A 95 -17.47 11.80 -1.98
CA ALA A 95 -17.71 11.34 -0.61
C ALA A 95 -16.88 10.16 -0.06
N ALA A 96 -15.60 10.42 0.25
CA ALA A 96 -14.95 9.93 1.47
C ALA A 96 -13.74 10.84 1.73
N GLY A 97 -13.69 11.51 2.88
CA GLY A 97 -12.55 12.37 3.22
C GLY A 97 -11.20 11.62 3.14
N PRO A 98 -10.07 12.32 2.93
CA PRO A 98 -8.78 11.68 2.74
C PRO A 98 -8.42 10.80 3.94
N LEU A 99 -8.03 9.54 3.69
CA LEU A 99 -7.46 8.67 4.71
C LEU A 99 -6.17 9.30 5.21
N ARG A 100 -6.21 9.89 6.41
CA ARG A 100 -5.04 10.45 7.08
C ARG A 100 -4.34 9.33 7.82
N VAL A 101 -3.10 9.04 7.43
CA VAL A 101 -2.25 8.06 8.10
C VAL A 101 -0.95 8.75 8.51
N THR A 102 -0.63 8.70 9.80
CA THR A 102 0.61 9.29 10.31
C THR A 102 1.79 8.32 10.11
N ALA A 103 3.02 8.82 10.10
CA ALA A 103 4.20 7.94 10.08
C ALA A 103 4.22 6.95 11.27
N ARG A 104 3.69 7.34 12.44
CA ARG A 104 3.57 6.45 13.61
C ARG A 104 2.65 5.27 13.34
N ASP A 105 1.53 5.50 12.67
CA ASP A 105 0.58 4.45 12.28
C ASP A 105 1.18 3.45 11.30
N LEU A 106 2.26 3.84 10.61
CA LEU A 106 2.98 2.99 9.67
C LEU A 106 4.25 2.37 10.26
N SER A 107 4.53 2.52 11.56
CA SER A 107 5.74 1.97 12.17
C SER A 107 5.85 0.45 11.93
N ARG A 108 6.83 0.08 11.09
CA ARG A 108 7.07 -1.30 10.59
C ARG A 108 5.86 -1.92 9.89
N ARG A 109 4.93 -1.13 9.36
CA ARG A 109 3.73 -1.59 8.65
C ARG A 109 3.81 -1.18 7.18
N VAL A 110 2.89 -1.76 6.39
CA VAL A 110 2.68 -1.37 4.99
C VAL A 110 1.21 -1.04 4.82
N LEU A 111 0.93 0.15 4.30
CA LEU A 111 -0.39 0.54 3.81
C LEU A 111 -0.50 0.20 2.33
N VAL A 112 -1.52 -0.56 1.97
CA VAL A 112 -1.88 -0.83 0.58
C VAL A 112 -3.06 0.06 0.21
N VAL A 113 -2.95 0.75 -0.92
CA VAL A 113 -4.02 1.56 -1.51
C VAL A 113 -4.26 1.06 -2.92
N ALA A 114 -5.50 0.70 -3.23
CA ALA A 114 -5.92 0.26 -4.56
C ALA A 114 -6.99 1.18 -5.14
N ARG A 115 -6.77 1.61 -6.39
CA ARG A 115 -7.69 2.41 -7.20
C ARG A 115 -8.12 1.63 -8.42
N SER A 116 -9.39 1.74 -8.78
CA SER A 116 -9.91 1.08 -9.99
C SER A 116 -9.27 1.71 -11.21
N GLY A 117 -8.62 0.90 -12.06
CA GLY A 117 -7.87 1.38 -13.21
C GLY A 117 -8.69 1.92 -14.38
N GLY A 118 -9.99 2.17 -14.17
CA GLY A 118 -10.93 2.54 -15.23
C GLY A 118 -12.11 3.37 -14.71
N LEU A 119 -11.91 4.70 -14.62
CA LEU A 119 -12.94 5.74 -14.79
C LEU A 119 -12.26 7.03 -15.33
N ALA A 120 -11.53 6.90 -16.43
CA ALA A 120 -11.01 8.05 -17.18
C ALA A 120 -11.11 7.77 -18.69
N ASN A 121 -12.29 7.37 -19.19
CA ASN A 121 -12.72 7.54 -20.60
C ASN A 121 -14.14 7.00 -20.86
N SER A 122 -15.15 7.54 -20.18
CA SER A 122 -16.56 7.42 -20.60
C SER A 122 -17.31 8.70 -20.27
N ALA A 123 -16.86 9.83 -20.83
CA ALA A 123 -17.67 11.04 -20.97
C ALA A 123 -16.94 12.03 -21.87
N VAL A 124 -17.07 11.89 -23.20
CA VAL A 124 -17.53 12.93 -24.12
C VAL A 124 -18.02 12.18 -25.36
N ARG A 125 -19.35 12.11 -25.51
CA ARG A 125 -20.01 11.95 -26.80
C ARG A 125 -20.04 13.31 -27.48
#